data_AF-A0A5N5MZ39-F1
#
_entry.id   AF-A0A5N5MZ39-F1
#
_cell.length_a   1.000
_cell.length_b   1.000
_cell.length_c   1.000
_cell.angle_alpha   90.00
_cell.angle_beta   90.00
_cell.angle_gamma   90.00
#
_symmetry.space_group_name_H-M   'P 1'
#
loop_
_entity.id
_entity.type
_entity.pdbx_description
1 polymer ?
#
loop_
_entity_poly.entity_id
_entity_poly.type
_entity_poly.pdbx_seq_one_letter_code
_entity_poly.pdbx_strand_id
1 'polypeptide(L)'
;MVYLRDYPVLVQPEEGRRLAPPPRCMESALTHQYLATVADILTDAGHYLWHHGNILDAKGFLEQAEAICLSVPEDMSASTRASALVGLVAVGHTAGFSMRDKIIEQNLEIVRLRTGYRAGVDAETAEILLSNAWHDLGCTYMEASEYVKAEECLDRSLGIKTAVGTEVSMPFEFATEYEDMA
;
A
#
# COMPACT_ATOMS: atom_id res chain seq x y z
N MET A 1 -47.79 -36.61 -60.52
CA MET A 1 -48.84 -35.76 -59.96
C MET A 1 -48.33 -35.24 -58.62
N VAL A 2 -48.01 -33.93 -58.56
CA VAL A 2 -47.88 -33.00 -57.40
C VAL A 2 -46.89 -33.41 -56.28
N TYR A 3 -45.65 -32.87 -56.24
CA TYR A 3 -45.14 -31.69 -55.47
C TYR A 3 -45.25 -31.84 -53.94
N LEU A 4 -44.37 -31.39 -53.03
CA LEU A 4 -43.06 -30.73 -52.95
C LEU A 4 -42.67 -30.76 -51.45
N ARG A 5 -41.36 -30.87 -51.16
CA ARG A 5 -40.61 -30.19 -50.09
C ARG A 5 -41.20 -30.15 -48.67
N ASP A 6 -40.56 -30.89 -47.76
CA ASP A 6 -40.45 -30.48 -46.36
C ASP A 6 -39.03 -29.95 -46.10
N TYR A 7 -38.99 -28.66 -45.80
CA TYR A 7 -37.84 -27.84 -45.42
C TYR A 7 -37.50 -28.04 -43.92
N PRO A 8 -36.30 -27.63 -43.48
CA PRO A 8 -35.74 -28.00 -42.18
C PRO A 8 -36.46 -27.33 -41.02
N VAL A 9 -36.56 -28.06 -39.90
CA VAL A 9 -36.95 -27.49 -38.60
C VAL A 9 -35.88 -26.45 -38.22
N LEU A 10 -36.29 -25.18 -38.25
CA LEU A 10 -35.55 -24.07 -37.71
C LEU A 10 -35.30 -24.33 -36.22
N VAL A 11 -34.07 -24.70 -35.87
CA VAL A 11 -33.56 -24.55 -34.50
C VAL A 11 -33.60 -23.06 -34.21
N GLN A 12 -34.51 -22.64 -33.34
CA GLN A 12 -34.53 -21.27 -32.86
C GLN A 12 -33.17 -20.97 -32.21
N PRO A 13 -32.56 -19.80 -32.48
CA PRO A 13 -31.34 -19.43 -31.78
C PRO A 13 -31.68 -19.35 -30.29
N GLU A 14 -30.94 -20.06 -29.45
CA GLU A 14 -30.99 -19.81 -28.01
C GLU A 14 -30.66 -18.34 -27.80
N GLU A 15 -31.70 -17.56 -27.54
CA GLU A 15 -31.59 -16.17 -27.12
C GLU A 15 -30.61 -16.15 -25.96
N GLY A 16 -29.52 -15.42 -26.17
CA GLY A 16 -28.38 -15.39 -25.27
C GLY A 16 -28.87 -15.23 -23.84
N ARG A 17 -28.45 -16.16 -22.98
CA ARG A 17 -28.50 -15.96 -21.53
C ARG A 17 -27.82 -14.63 -21.25
N ARG A 18 -28.61 -13.56 -21.14
CA ARG A 18 -28.18 -12.35 -20.47
C ARG A 18 -27.93 -12.82 -19.05
N LEU A 19 -26.66 -13.02 -18.73
CA LEU A 19 -26.20 -13.11 -17.36
C LEU A 19 -26.85 -11.92 -16.65
N ALA A 20 -27.68 -12.21 -15.65
CA ALA A 20 -28.25 -11.17 -14.81
C ALA A 20 -27.09 -10.30 -14.33
N PRO A 21 -27.20 -8.96 -14.36
CA PRO A 21 -26.15 -8.10 -13.85
C PRO A 21 -25.84 -8.57 -12.42
N PRO A 22 -24.55 -8.66 -12.05
CA PRO A 22 -24.19 -9.09 -10.72
C PRO A 22 -24.93 -8.23 -9.69
N PRO A 23 -25.35 -8.81 -8.55
CA PRO A 23 -26.04 -8.04 -7.53
C PRO A 23 -25.22 -6.79 -7.18
N ARG A 24 -25.85 -5.63 -6.98
CA ARG A 24 -25.15 -4.33 -6.77
C ARG A 24 -24.01 -4.37 -5.73
N CYS A 25 -24.07 -5.28 -4.75
CA CYS A 25 -22.98 -5.52 -3.80
C CYS A 25 -21.70 -6.06 -4.46
N MET A 26 -21.80 -6.91 -5.48
CA MET A 26 -20.65 -7.40 -6.26
C MET A 26 -20.04 -6.31 -7.15
N GLU A 27 -20.85 -5.41 -7.71
CA GLU A 27 -20.34 -4.27 -8.51
C GLU A 27 -19.53 -3.30 -7.62
N SER A 28 -19.97 -3.07 -6.39
CA SER A 28 -19.23 -2.24 -5.42
C SER A 28 -17.91 -2.87 -4.99
N ALA A 29 -17.89 -4.18 -4.70
CA ALA A 29 -16.68 -4.88 -4.29
C ALA A 29 -15.61 -4.90 -5.41
N LEU A 30 -16.02 -5.16 -6.66
CA LEU A 30 -15.11 -5.12 -7.81
C LEU A 30 -14.55 -3.72 -8.06
N THR A 31 -15.38 -2.68 -7.86
CA THR A 31 -14.95 -1.28 -7.98
C THR A 31 -13.92 -0.92 -6.91
N HIS A 32 -14.15 -1.30 -5.65
CA HIS A 32 -13.18 -1.06 -4.58
C HIS A 32 -11.87 -1.81 -4.80
N GLN A 33 -11.94 -3.05 -5.30
CA GLN A 33 -10.73 -3.81 -5.59
C GLN A 33 -9.92 -3.19 -6.73
N TYR A 34 -10.58 -2.73 -7.80
CA TYR A 34 -9.93 -1.99 -8.87
C TYR A 34 -9.27 -0.71 -8.35
N LEU A 35 -9.98 0.07 -7.53
CA LEU A 35 -9.44 1.30 -6.94
C LEU A 35 -8.23 1.02 -6.02
N ALA A 36 -8.27 -0.04 -5.22
CA ALA A 36 -7.13 -0.44 -4.39
C ALA A 36 -5.91 -0.78 -5.26
N THR A 37 -6.09 -1.50 -6.37
CA THR A 37 -5.00 -1.76 -7.33
C THR A 37 -4.46 -0.48 -7.97
N VAL A 38 -5.32 0.47 -8.32
CA VAL A 38 -4.86 1.77 -8.84
C VAL A 38 -4.03 2.50 -7.79
N ALA A 39 -4.48 2.54 -6.53
CA ALA A 39 -3.71 3.17 -5.44
C ALA A 39 -2.33 2.51 -5.25
N ASP A 40 -2.23 1.20 -5.42
CA ASP A 40 -0.97 0.46 -5.33
C ASP A 40 0.02 0.90 -6.41
N ILE A 41 -0.43 0.95 -7.67
CA ILE A 41 0.39 1.42 -8.81
C ILE A 41 0.83 2.88 -8.62
N LEU A 42 -0.05 3.75 -8.12
CA LEU A 42 0.31 5.14 -7.84
C LEU A 42 1.32 5.25 -6.69
N THR A 43 1.23 4.35 -5.71
CA THR A 43 2.19 4.27 -4.60
C THR A 43 3.58 3.88 -5.11
N ASP A 44 3.66 2.83 -5.94
CA ASP A 44 4.91 2.39 -6.56
C ASP A 44 5.53 3.47 -7.44
N ALA A 45 4.71 4.14 -8.27
CA ALA A 45 5.17 5.26 -9.10
C ALA A 45 5.70 6.42 -8.24
N GLY A 46 5.02 6.71 -7.13
CA GLY A 46 5.43 7.72 -6.16
C GLY A 46 6.81 7.43 -5.55
N HIS A 47 7.02 6.20 -5.06
CA HIS A 47 8.31 5.75 -4.54
C HIS A 47 9.40 5.78 -5.59
N TYR A 48 9.13 5.28 -6.80
CA TYR A 48 10.08 5.32 -7.91
C TYR A 48 10.54 6.76 -8.20
N LEU A 49 9.61 7.70 -8.31
CA LEU A 49 9.93 9.11 -8.59
C LEU A 49 10.72 9.77 -7.45
N TRP A 50 10.41 9.42 -6.20
CA TRP A 50 11.16 9.88 -5.03
C TRP A 50 12.63 9.44 -5.09
N HIS A 51 12.89 8.15 -5.36
CA HIS A 51 14.26 7.61 -5.50
C HIS A 51 15.05 8.28 -6.63
N HIS A 52 14.37 8.82 -7.64
CA HIS A 52 14.98 9.53 -8.76
C HIS A 52 15.03 11.06 -8.56
N GLY A 53 14.72 11.55 -7.36
CA GLY A 53 14.79 12.97 -7.02
C GLY A 53 13.64 13.82 -7.57
N ASN A 54 12.62 13.22 -8.19
CA ASN A 54 11.46 13.95 -8.70
C ASN A 54 10.39 14.11 -7.62
N ILE A 55 10.66 15.02 -6.68
CA ILE A 55 9.90 15.19 -5.44
C ILE A 55 8.46 15.66 -5.67
N LEU A 56 8.24 16.58 -6.61
CA LEU A 56 6.92 17.17 -6.85
C LEU A 56 5.96 16.15 -7.46
N ASP A 57 6.41 15.39 -8.44
CA ASP A 57 5.58 14.36 -9.07
C ASP A 57 5.35 13.20 -8.09
N ALA A 58 6.40 12.77 -7.36
CA ALA A 58 6.27 11.76 -6.30
C ALA A 58 5.16 12.12 -5.31
N LYS A 59 5.18 13.36 -4.80
CA LYS A 59 4.14 13.88 -3.92
C LYS A 59 2.74 13.77 -4.55
N GLY A 60 2.60 14.22 -5.79
CA GLY A 60 1.31 14.21 -6.49
C GLY A 60 0.73 12.82 -6.66
N PHE A 61 1.55 11.81 -6.96
CA PHE A 61 1.11 10.42 -7.06
C PHE A 61 0.72 9.83 -5.69
N LEU A 62 1.53 10.07 -4.67
CA LEU A 62 1.29 9.55 -3.32
C LEU A 62 0.05 10.18 -2.66
N GLU A 63 -0.19 11.48 -2.84
CA GLU A 63 -1.41 12.15 -2.34
C GLU A 63 -2.67 11.59 -3.03
N GLN A 64 -2.59 11.26 -4.33
CA GLN A 64 -3.70 10.61 -5.03
C GLN A 64 -3.91 9.17 -4.55
N ALA A 65 -2.84 8.41 -4.33
CA ALA A 65 -2.92 7.06 -3.78
C ALA A 65 -3.61 7.06 -2.41
N GLU A 66 -3.21 7.97 -1.51
CA GLU A 66 -3.84 8.12 -0.19
C GLU A 66 -5.33 8.48 -0.31
N ALA A 67 -5.68 9.44 -1.19
CA ALA A 67 -7.06 9.85 -1.41
C ALA A 67 -7.94 8.69 -1.90
N ILE A 68 -7.42 7.84 -2.79
CA ILE A 68 -8.13 6.63 -3.23
C ILE A 68 -8.27 5.65 -2.07
N CYS A 69 -7.21 5.41 -1.29
CA CYS A 69 -7.26 4.51 -0.15
C CYS A 69 -8.31 4.93 0.90
N LEU A 70 -8.51 6.22 1.11
CA LEU A 70 -9.54 6.78 1.98
C LEU A 70 -10.97 6.62 1.43
N SER A 71 -11.12 6.40 0.12
CA SER A 71 -12.41 6.22 -0.55
C SER A 71 -12.91 4.77 -0.59
N VAL A 72 -12.05 3.82 -0.21
CA VAL A 72 -12.35 2.38 -0.18
C VAL A 72 -12.32 1.86 1.26
N PRO A 73 -12.91 0.68 1.55
CA PRO A 73 -12.86 0.10 2.89
C PRO A 73 -11.42 -0.06 3.41
N GLU A 74 -11.18 0.34 4.66
CA GLU A 74 -9.84 0.37 5.26
C GLU A 74 -9.17 -1.01 5.28
N ASP A 75 -9.92 -2.08 5.51
CA ASP A 75 -9.41 -3.45 5.49
C ASP A 75 -8.86 -3.89 4.12
N MET A 76 -9.30 -3.24 3.03
CA MET A 76 -8.82 -3.49 1.69
C MET A 76 -7.60 -2.64 1.31
N SER A 77 -7.46 -1.45 1.88
CA SER A 77 -6.45 -0.47 1.45
C SER A 77 -5.40 -0.15 2.51
N ALA A 78 -5.53 -0.63 3.75
CA ALA A 78 -4.65 -0.26 4.85
C ALA A 78 -3.16 -0.45 4.55
N SER A 79 -2.79 -1.58 3.93
CA SER A 79 -1.39 -1.86 3.57
C SER A 79 -0.87 -0.85 2.55
N THR A 80 -1.57 -0.68 1.42
CA THR A 80 -1.22 0.30 0.38
C THR A 80 -1.20 1.73 0.92
N ARG A 81 -2.18 2.09 1.75
CA ARG A 81 -2.24 3.41 2.40
C ARG A 81 -1.04 3.66 3.30
N ALA A 82 -0.64 2.67 4.10
CA ALA A 82 0.56 2.78 4.93
C ALA A 82 1.81 2.99 4.06
N SER A 83 1.94 2.27 2.94
CA SER A 83 3.05 2.46 1.99
C SER A 83 3.03 3.83 1.30
N ALA A 84 1.86 4.36 0.93
CA ALA A 84 1.73 5.71 0.38
C ALA A 84 2.13 6.78 1.41
N LEU A 85 1.70 6.62 2.66
CA LEU A 85 2.08 7.50 3.76
C LEU A 85 3.58 7.50 4.04
N VAL A 86 4.26 6.34 3.97
CA VAL A 86 5.74 6.26 4.09
C VAL A 86 6.41 7.15 3.03
N GLY A 87 5.94 7.09 1.79
CA GLY A 87 6.44 7.97 0.72
C GLY A 87 6.17 9.44 1.00
N LEU A 88 4.97 9.79 1.49
CA LEU A 88 4.62 11.18 1.84
C LEU A 88 5.45 11.72 3.00
N VAL A 89 5.78 10.88 3.98
CA VAL A 89 6.69 11.21 5.08
C VAL A 89 8.07 11.53 4.52
N ALA A 90 8.62 10.68 3.65
CA ALA A 90 9.91 10.91 3.00
C ALA A 90 9.92 12.24 2.23
N VAL A 91 8.90 12.48 1.39
CA VAL A 91 8.68 13.77 0.72
C VAL A 91 8.60 14.92 1.71
N GLY A 92 7.87 14.76 2.81
CA GLY A 92 7.72 15.74 3.86
C GLY A 92 9.06 16.16 4.47
N HIS A 93 9.95 15.22 4.75
CA HIS A 93 11.28 15.52 5.31
C HIS A 93 12.11 16.41 4.38
N THR A 94 11.96 16.32 3.05
CA THR A 94 12.64 17.28 2.13
C THR A 94 12.09 18.69 2.16
N ALA A 95 10.83 18.88 2.57
CA ALA A 95 10.24 20.22 2.70
C ALA A 95 10.66 20.93 4.01
N GLY A 96 11.26 20.20 4.95
CA GLY A 96 11.82 20.73 6.19
C GLY A 96 10.80 20.96 7.31
N PHE A 97 11.16 21.83 8.26
CA PHE A 97 10.49 21.97 9.55
C PHE A 97 8.98 22.29 9.51
N SER A 98 8.49 22.92 8.44
CA SER A 98 7.08 23.30 8.30
C SER A 98 6.14 22.10 8.21
N MET A 99 6.65 20.93 7.83
CA MET A 99 5.86 19.72 7.66
C MET A 99 5.89 18.79 8.89
N ARG A 100 6.67 19.13 9.92
CA ARG A 100 6.96 18.23 11.05
C ARG A 100 5.71 17.67 11.73
N ASP A 101 4.74 18.52 12.06
CA ASP A 101 3.52 18.07 12.75
C ASP A 101 2.72 17.10 11.88
N LYS A 102 2.58 17.41 10.59
CA LYS A 102 1.92 16.51 9.62
C LYS A 102 2.68 15.19 9.47
N ILE A 103 4.01 15.22 9.44
CA ILE A 103 4.84 14.01 9.35
C ILE A 103 4.65 13.13 10.59
N ILE A 104 4.58 13.72 11.79
CA ILE A 104 4.30 12.97 13.03
C ILE A 104 2.92 12.32 12.94
N GLU A 105 1.89 13.04 12.51
CA GLU A 105 0.54 12.50 12.33
C GLU A 105 0.51 11.34 11.33
N GLN A 106 1.22 11.47 10.20
CA GLN A 106 1.32 10.43 9.18
C GLN A 106 2.06 9.19 9.72
N ASN A 107 3.16 9.36 10.45
CA ASN A 107 3.89 8.25 11.06
C ASN A 107 3.07 7.51 12.13
N LEU A 108 2.32 8.24 12.95
CA LEU A 108 1.39 7.63 13.91
C LEU A 108 0.32 6.79 13.19
N GLU A 109 -0.18 7.27 12.06
CA GLU A 109 -1.15 6.55 11.25
C GLU A 109 -0.57 5.29 10.59
N ILE A 110 0.67 5.36 10.07
CA ILE A 110 1.38 4.18 9.54
C ILE A 110 1.50 3.10 10.60
N VAL A 111 1.90 3.48 11.82
CA VAL A 111 2.00 2.55 12.96
C VAL A 111 0.64 1.93 13.28
N ARG A 112 -0.44 2.74 13.32
CA ARG A 112 -1.80 2.23 13.56
C ARG A 112 -2.21 1.21 12.51
N LEU A 113 -2.03 1.55 11.23
CA LEU A 113 -2.39 0.68 10.11
C LEU A 113 -1.61 -0.64 10.14
N ARG A 114 -0.28 -0.60 10.34
CA ARG A 114 0.55 -1.81 10.40
C ARG A 114 0.32 -2.65 11.66
N THR A 115 -0.18 -2.04 12.73
CA THR A 115 -0.61 -2.77 13.93
C THR A 115 -1.95 -3.47 13.70
N GLY A 116 -2.92 -2.78 13.10
CA GLY A 116 -4.29 -3.27 12.94
C GLY A 116 -4.51 -4.20 11.74
N TYR A 117 -3.71 -4.05 10.68
CA TYR A 117 -3.92 -4.70 9.39
C TYR A 117 -2.65 -5.41 8.93
N ARG A 118 -2.69 -6.73 9.02
CA ARG A 118 -1.60 -7.64 8.63
C ARG A 118 -2.01 -8.63 7.55
N ALA A 119 -3.21 -8.48 6.99
CA ALA A 119 -3.73 -9.37 5.97
C ALA A 119 -2.99 -9.18 4.63
N GLY A 120 -2.71 -10.27 3.93
CA GLY A 120 -2.09 -10.23 2.60
C GLY A 120 -0.57 -10.09 2.57
N VAL A 121 0.07 -9.92 3.74
CA VAL A 121 1.53 -9.90 3.91
C VAL A 121 1.91 -11.09 4.78
N ASP A 122 3.01 -11.77 4.47
CA ASP A 122 3.49 -12.84 5.36
C ASP A 122 3.87 -12.27 6.74
N ALA A 123 3.83 -13.12 7.76
CA ALA A 123 3.97 -12.66 9.14
C ALA A 123 5.33 -11.98 9.42
N GLU A 124 6.39 -12.45 8.77
CA GLU A 124 7.73 -11.90 8.95
C GLU A 124 7.83 -10.51 8.33
N THR A 125 7.42 -10.36 7.07
CA THR A 125 7.37 -9.06 6.39
C THR A 125 6.49 -8.07 7.16
N ALA A 126 5.35 -8.50 7.70
CA ALA A 126 4.49 -7.64 8.50
C ALA A 126 5.19 -7.10 9.77
N GLU A 127 5.99 -7.92 10.46
CA GLU A 127 6.78 -7.47 11.62
C GLU A 127 7.91 -6.53 11.21
N ILE A 128 8.62 -6.82 10.11
CA ILE A 128 9.67 -5.94 9.58
C ILE A 128 9.09 -4.56 9.25
N LEU A 129 7.95 -4.52 8.55
CA LEU A 129 7.26 -3.28 8.22
C LEU A 129 6.80 -2.54 9.48
N LEU A 130 6.21 -3.22 10.46
CA LEU A 130 5.81 -2.56 11.71
C LEU A 130 7.01 -2.01 12.46
N SER A 131 8.12 -2.74 12.49
CA SER A 131 9.37 -2.30 13.10
C SER A 131 9.91 -1.04 12.43
N ASN A 132 9.96 -1.00 11.10
CA ASN A 132 10.39 0.18 10.34
C ASN A 132 9.49 1.40 10.62
N ALA A 133 8.17 1.21 10.75
CA ALA A 133 7.27 2.31 11.10
C ALA A 133 7.54 2.88 12.50
N TRP A 134 7.85 2.02 13.49
CA TRP A 134 8.27 2.47 14.81
C TRP A 134 9.61 3.22 14.77
N HIS A 135 10.56 2.73 13.97
CA HIS A 135 11.83 3.39 13.77
C HIS A 135 11.66 4.79 13.19
N ASP A 136 10.89 4.93 12.11
CA ASP A 136 10.71 6.21 11.40
C ASP A 136 9.95 7.24 12.26
N LEU A 137 8.95 6.78 13.03
CA LEU A 137 8.31 7.63 14.05
C LEU A 137 9.30 8.07 15.13
N GLY A 138 10.18 7.18 15.58
CA GLY A 138 11.24 7.49 16.53
C GLY A 138 12.21 8.56 16.01
N CYS A 139 12.70 8.39 14.78
CA CYS A 139 13.53 9.39 14.11
C CYS A 139 12.82 10.75 13.98
N THR A 140 11.54 10.73 13.61
CA THR A 140 10.72 11.95 13.51
C THR A 140 10.61 12.66 14.87
N TYR A 141 10.40 11.92 15.96
CA TYR A 141 10.39 12.50 17.30
C TYR A 141 11.75 13.03 17.73
N MET A 142 12.87 12.39 17.34
CA MET A 142 14.20 12.94 17.57
C MET A 142 14.37 14.29 16.88
N GLU A 143 13.98 14.39 15.60
CA GLU A 143 14.02 15.63 14.84
C GLU A 143 13.12 16.72 15.44
N ALA A 144 12.05 16.31 16.13
CA ALA A 144 11.14 17.17 16.89
C ALA A 144 11.65 17.54 18.29
N SER A 145 12.80 17.00 18.73
CA SER A 145 13.31 17.14 20.11
C SER A 145 12.40 16.51 21.18
N GLU A 146 11.53 15.58 20.79
CA GLU A 146 10.63 14.81 21.64
C GLU A 146 11.31 13.51 22.11
N TYR A 147 12.46 13.65 22.78
CA TYR A 147 13.39 12.52 23.02
C TYR A 147 12.78 11.35 23.80
N VAL A 148 11.89 11.61 24.76
CA VAL A 148 11.22 10.55 25.53
C VAL A 148 10.35 9.69 24.62
N LYS A 149 9.58 10.31 23.72
CA LYS A 149 8.74 9.58 22.76
C LYS A 149 9.58 8.86 21.72
N ALA A 150 10.70 9.46 21.31
CA ALA A 150 11.64 8.83 20.39
C ALA A 150 12.23 7.54 20.98
N GLU A 151 12.68 7.57 22.24
CA GLU A 151 13.20 6.40 22.96
C GLU A 151 12.16 5.27 22.98
N GLU A 152 10.92 5.56 23.39
CA GLU A 152 9.84 4.56 23.40
C GLU A 152 9.59 3.93 22.01
N CYS A 153 9.66 4.71 20.94
CA CYS A 153 9.45 4.23 19.58
C CYS A 153 10.62 3.36 19.10
N LEU A 154 11.85 3.80 19.35
CA LEU A 154 13.07 3.07 18.96
C LEU A 154 13.20 1.75 19.71
N ASP A 155 12.83 1.71 21.00
CA ASP A 155 12.79 0.48 21.79
C ASP A 155 11.80 -0.54 21.23
N ARG A 156 10.61 -0.09 20.79
CA ARG A 156 9.62 -0.95 20.14
C ARG A 156 10.15 -1.52 18.82
N SER A 157 10.73 -0.66 17.99
CA SER A 157 11.36 -1.08 16.73
C SER A 157 12.42 -2.17 16.99
N LEU A 158 13.34 -1.90 17.92
CA LEU A 158 14.44 -2.81 18.26
C LEU A 158 13.93 -4.15 18.82
N GLY A 159 12.92 -4.12 19.69
CA GLY A 159 12.29 -5.32 20.23
C GLY A 159 11.73 -6.23 19.14
N ILE A 160 11.13 -5.66 18.09
CA ILE A 160 10.63 -6.44 16.95
C ILE A 160 11.81 -6.99 16.11
N LYS A 161 12.79 -6.15 15.72
CA LYS A 161 13.92 -6.61 14.87
C LYS A 161 14.69 -7.76 15.51
N THR A 162 14.93 -7.67 16.82
CA THR A 162 15.64 -8.72 17.58
C THR A 162 14.83 -10.00 17.77
N ALA A 163 13.49 -9.93 17.68
CA ALA A 163 12.63 -11.10 17.69
C ALA A 163 12.54 -11.77 16.32
N VAL A 164 12.56 -10.99 15.23
CA VAL A 164 12.52 -11.51 13.86
C VAL A 164 13.86 -12.15 13.48
N GLY A 165 14.98 -11.50 13.81
CA GLY A 165 16.28 -12.02 13.43
C GLY A 165 17.47 -11.28 14.03
N THR A 166 18.63 -11.57 13.46
CA THR A 166 19.91 -10.92 13.78
C THR A 166 20.35 -10.05 12.62
N GLU A 167 21.39 -9.24 12.81
CA GLU A 167 22.04 -8.48 11.74
C GLU A 167 22.44 -9.35 10.54
N VAL A 168 22.76 -10.62 10.76
CA VAL A 168 23.17 -11.56 9.70
C VAL A 168 21.98 -12.18 8.97
N SER A 169 20.83 -12.34 9.64
CA SER A 169 19.69 -13.08 9.10
C SER A 169 18.58 -12.18 8.56
N MET A 170 18.55 -10.92 8.95
CA MET A 170 17.56 -9.96 8.45
C MET A 170 17.90 -9.57 7.00
N PRO A 171 16.91 -9.58 6.09
CA PRO A 171 17.12 -9.06 4.75
C PRO A 171 17.41 -7.56 4.85
N PHE A 172 18.65 -7.15 4.56
CA PHE A 172 18.99 -5.75 4.40
C PHE A 172 18.56 -5.33 2.99
N GLU A 173 17.63 -4.39 2.90
CA GLU A 173 17.00 -3.95 1.65
C GLU A 173 18.03 -3.48 0.60
N PHE A 174 19.19 -2.98 1.03
CA PHE A 174 20.28 -2.58 0.14
C PHE A 174 21.32 -3.69 -0.13
N ALA A 175 21.28 -4.85 0.53
CA ALA A 175 22.29 -5.90 0.35
C ALA A 175 22.27 -6.50 -1.07
N THR A 176 21.10 -6.55 -1.72
CA THR A 176 21.00 -7.00 -3.12
C THR A 176 21.70 -6.05 -4.09
N GLU A 177 21.84 -4.76 -3.75
CA GLU A 177 22.55 -3.78 -4.58
C GLU A 177 24.09 -3.87 -4.43
N TYR A 178 24.58 -4.54 -3.38
CA TYR A 178 26.00 -4.79 -3.18
C TYR A 178 26.50 -6.05 -3.90
N GLU A 179 25.62 -6.98 -4.28
CA GLU A 179 26.00 -8.19 -5.04
C GLU A 179 26.57 -7.85 -6.43
N ASP A 180 26.14 -6.74 -7.03
CA ASP A 180 26.60 -6.27 -8.35
C ASP A 180 27.89 -5.42 -8.30
N MET A 181 28.48 -5.21 -7.12
CA MET A 181 29.73 -4.43 -6.96
C MET A 181 30.99 -5.28 -6.74
N ALA A 182 30.89 -6.61 -6.84
CA ALA A 182 32.00 -7.57 -6.66
C ALA A 182 32.57 -8.11 -7.97
#